data_AF-A0A6L7S7I2-F1
#
_entry.id   AF-A0A6L7S7I2-F1
#
_cell.length_a   1.000
_cell.length_b   1.000
_cell.length_c   1.000
_cell.angle_alpha   90.00
_cell.angle_beta   90.00
_cell.angle_gamma   90.00
#
_symmetry.space_group_name_H-M   'P 1'
#
loop_
_entity.id
_entity.type
_entity.pdbx_description
1 polymer ?
#
loop_
_entity_poly.entity_id
_entity_poly.type
_entity_poly.pdbx_seq_one_letter_code
_entity_poly.pdbx_strand_id
1 'polypeptide(L)'
;MFANDPVRVVFLAGTGCCAADDGFPQALSAAPSCRMALVRCVRAFAPLLGRTSKGAEAAFADDEASGVGNRTPFANLPAAWQIGFGRARPGMQCAESVTFGSSGLDRAVHLRADPPGGRVLPLWRGKPLLEREGRRPVFLSADHQAFDTASEPAVFLGLDEGEPRHARDISDWLPEGGGEGVGAFNDTSEQQHPALAGGCAFADLRQNMTRLSVRDAELVVIGKALLEWHRTHRFCARCGAPSRMAMAGWQRNCPACEGQHFPRTD
;
A
#
# COMPACT_ATOMS: atom_id res chain seq x y z
N MET A 1 -18.98 29.91 -30.90
CA MET A 1 -20.32 29.42 -30.53
C MET A 1 -20.09 28.18 -29.69
N PHE A 2 -19.96 28.34 -28.37
CA PHE A 2 -19.65 27.25 -27.44
C PHE A 2 -20.95 26.48 -27.18
N ALA A 3 -21.00 25.21 -27.60
CA ALA A 3 -22.08 24.30 -27.27
C ALA A 3 -21.74 23.56 -25.96
N ASN A 4 -22.74 23.47 -25.07
CA ASN A 4 -22.69 22.85 -23.76
C ASN A 4 -22.27 21.37 -23.81
N ASP A 5 -21.18 21.02 -23.12
CA ASP A 5 -20.88 19.63 -22.75
C ASP A 5 -21.50 19.32 -21.38
N PRO A 6 -22.29 18.23 -21.23
CA PRO A 6 -22.83 17.85 -19.94
C PRO A 6 -21.76 17.18 -19.08
N VAL A 7 -21.60 17.67 -17.84
CA VAL A 7 -20.76 17.10 -16.79
C VAL A 7 -21.09 15.62 -16.59
N ARG A 8 -20.11 14.74 -16.86
CA ARG A 8 -20.19 13.31 -16.54
C ARG A 8 -19.80 13.11 -15.07
N VAL A 9 -20.78 12.85 -14.21
CA VAL A 9 -20.53 12.37 -12.85
C VAL A 9 -20.43 10.85 -12.89
N VAL A 10 -19.23 10.32 -12.65
CA VAL A 10 -18.97 8.88 -12.50
C VAL A 10 -19.11 8.53 -11.02
N PHE A 11 -20.13 7.75 -10.67
CA PHE A 11 -20.28 7.18 -9.32
C PHE A 11 -19.71 5.76 -9.31
N LEU A 12 -18.66 5.54 -8.51
CA LEU A 12 -18.21 4.21 -8.11
C LEU A 12 -19.00 3.79 -6.87
N ALA A 13 -20.03 2.96 -7.05
CA ALA A 13 -20.64 2.25 -5.93
C ALA A 13 -19.73 1.10 -5.52
N GLY A 14 -18.84 1.36 -4.56
CA GLY A 14 -18.08 0.33 -3.88
C GLY A 14 -18.97 -0.43 -2.90
N THR A 15 -19.36 -1.65 -3.26
CA THR A 15 -19.74 -2.69 -2.30
C THR A 15 -18.94 -3.92 -2.65
N GLY A 16 -17.90 -4.18 -1.85
CA GLY A 16 -17.09 -5.38 -1.96
C GLY A 16 -17.91 -6.62 -1.60
N CYS A 17 -17.77 -7.65 -2.44
CA CYS A 17 -18.03 -9.03 -2.09
C CYS A 17 -16.96 -9.88 -2.80
N CYS A 18 -15.96 -10.27 -2.00
CA CYS A 18 -15.10 -11.46 -2.08
C CYS A 18 -14.38 -11.81 -3.40
N ALA A 19 -13.04 -11.88 -3.29
CA ALA A 19 -12.12 -12.47 -4.24
C ALA A 19 -12.36 -13.99 -4.43
N ALA A 20 -12.10 -14.49 -5.64
CA ALA A 20 -11.81 -15.89 -5.92
C ALA A 20 -10.71 -15.95 -6.97
N ASP A 21 -9.65 -16.69 -6.62
CA ASP A 21 -8.44 -16.94 -7.40
C ASP A 21 -8.70 -17.61 -8.76
N ASP A 22 -7.67 -17.54 -9.60
CA ASP A 22 -7.58 -17.93 -11.00
C ASP A 22 -8.30 -19.21 -11.44
N GLY A 23 -9.15 -19.10 -12.47
CA GLY A 23 -9.53 -20.21 -13.35
C GLY A 23 -11.02 -20.38 -13.69
N PHE A 24 -11.49 -19.70 -14.75
CA PHE A 24 -12.78 -19.89 -15.46
C PHE A 24 -14.09 -19.65 -14.64
N PRO A 25 -15.14 -19.03 -15.23
CA PRO A 25 -16.27 -18.50 -14.46
C PRO A 25 -17.31 -19.60 -14.17
N GLN A 26 -17.37 -20.07 -12.92
CA GLN A 26 -18.60 -20.65 -12.38
C GLN A 26 -19.50 -19.55 -11.82
N ALA A 27 -20.78 -19.63 -12.18
CA ALA A 27 -21.79 -18.62 -11.97
C ALA A 27 -22.05 -18.35 -10.47
N LEU A 28 -21.77 -17.12 -10.03
CA LEU A 28 -22.30 -16.59 -8.77
C LEU A 28 -23.81 -16.35 -8.94
N SER A 29 -24.62 -17.25 -8.38
CA SER A 29 -26.06 -17.06 -8.28
C SER A 29 -26.36 -15.82 -7.43
N ALA A 30 -27.12 -14.88 -7.97
CA ALA A 30 -27.49 -13.64 -7.30
C ALA A 30 -28.27 -13.91 -6.00
N ALA A 31 -27.65 -13.68 -4.85
CA ALA A 31 -28.31 -13.77 -3.56
C ALA A 31 -29.40 -12.69 -3.42
N PRO A 32 -30.52 -12.96 -2.72
CA PRO A 32 -31.65 -12.03 -2.56
C PRO A 32 -31.28 -10.65 -2.00
N SER A 33 -30.20 -10.57 -1.23
CA SER A 33 -29.67 -9.35 -0.61
C SER A 33 -29.14 -8.33 -1.62
N CYS A 34 -28.49 -8.76 -2.70
CA CYS A 34 -28.02 -7.87 -3.78
C CYS A 34 -29.17 -7.23 -4.55
N ARG A 35 -30.29 -7.94 -4.69
CA ARG A 35 -31.46 -7.49 -5.47
C ARG A 35 -32.24 -6.39 -4.75
N MET A 36 -32.40 -6.50 -3.42
CA MET A 36 -33.01 -5.44 -2.61
C MET A 36 -32.18 -4.15 -2.57
N ALA A 37 -30.84 -4.27 -2.60
CA ALA A 37 -29.94 -3.11 -2.65
C ALA A 37 -30.09 -2.34 -3.96
N LEU A 38 -30.25 -3.05 -5.08
CA LEU A 38 -30.45 -2.46 -6.41
C LEU A 38 -31.74 -1.64 -6.52
N VAL A 39 -32.87 -2.19 -6.04
CA VAL A 39 -34.19 -1.52 -6.08
C VAL A 39 -34.18 -0.26 -5.20
N ARG A 40 -33.49 -0.30 -4.05
CA ARG A 40 -33.30 0.88 -3.19
C ARG A 40 -32.48 1.97 -3.88
N CYS A 41 -31.41 1.61 -4.60
CA CYS A 41 -30.64 2.56 -5.40
C CYS A 41 -31.49 3.21 -6.50
N VAL A 42 -32.24 2.41 -7.27
CA VAL A 42 -33.07 2.95 -8.37
C VAL A 42 -34.13 3.94 -7.85
N ARG A 43 -34.77 3.65 -6.72
CA ARG A 43 -35.73 4.56 -6.08
C ARG A 43 -35.08 5.86 -5.59
N ALA A 44 -33.89 5.78 -5.02
CA ALA A 44 -33.18 6.94 -4.48
C ALA A 44 -32.72 7.91 -5.58
N PHE A 45 -32.34 7.40 -6.76
CA PHE A 45 -31.73 8.20 -7.82
C PHE A 45 -32.70 8.61 -8.96
N ALA A 46 -33.86 7.96 -9.09
CA ALA A 46 -34.85 8.32 -10.12
C ALA A 46 -35.26 9.81 -10.11
N PRO A 47 -35.50 10.48 -8.96
CA PRO A 47 -35.84 11.90 -8.91
C PRO A 47 -34.70 12.81 -9.38
N LEU A 48 -33.44 12.46 -9.07
CA LEU A 48 -32.24 13.23 -9.43
C LEU A 48 -31.97 13.22 -10.94
N LEU A 49 -32.52 12.23 -11.65
CA LEU A 49 -32.43 12.10 -13.10
C LEU A 49 -33.70 12.59 -13.82
N GLY A 50 -34.67 13.15 -13.09
CA GLY A 50 -35.94 13.62 -13.64
C GLY A 50 -36.84 12.50 -14.18
N ARG A 51 -36.75 11.28 -13.62
CA ARG A 51 -37.44 10.08 -14.11
C ARG A 51 -38.27 9.41 -13.01
N THR A 52 -39.19 8.53 -13.41
CA THR A 52 -39.98 7.71 -12.47
C THR A 52 -39.38 6.31 -12.31
N SER A 53 -39.41 5.75 -11.10
CA SER A 53 -38.86 4.40 -10.83
C SER A 53 -39.75 3.26 -11.32
N LYS A 54 -41.04 3.54 -11.61
CA LYS A 54 -42.06 2.54 -11.98
C LYS A 54 -41.65 1.63 -13.15
N GLY A 55 -41.00 2.18 -14.18
CA GLY A 55 -40.59 1.41 -15.36
C GLY A 55 -39.39 0.49 -15.13
N ALA A 56 -38.47 0.87 -14.24
CA ALA A 56 -37.35 0.02 -13.85
C ALA A 56 -37.81 -1.08 -12.88
N GLU A 57 -38.71 -0.77 -11.95
CA GLU A 57 -39.28 -1.74 -11.01
C GLU A 57 -40.08 -2.86 -11.70
N ALA A 58 -40.84 -2.55 -12.76
CA ALA A 58 -41.59 -3.55 -13.54
C ALA A 58 -40.68 -4.54 -14.28
N ALA A 59 -39.56 -4.08 -14.85
CA ALA A 59 -38.61 -4.94 -15.56
C ALA A 59 -37.91 -5.97 -14.65
N PHE A 60 -37.83 -5.71 -13.35
CA PHE A 60 -37.29 -6.66 -12.36
C PHE A 60 -38.34 -7.66 -11.87
N ALA A 61 -39.64 -7.37 -12.01
CA ALA A 61 -40.75 -8.25 -11.62
C ALA A 61 -41.06 -9.32 -12.68
N ASP A 62 -40.95 -8.99 -13.97
CA ASP A 62 -41.15 -9.97 -15.07
C ASP A 62 -40.09 -11.08 -15.10
N ASP A 63 -38.92 -10.84 -14.50
CA ASP A 63 -37.84 -11.81 -14.37
C ASP A 63 -38.14 -12.89 -13.29
N GLU A 64 -39.11 -12.64 -12.38
CA GLU A 64 -39.59 -13.67 -11.42
C GLU A 64 -40.51 -14.70 -12.07
N ALA A 65 -41.34 -14.30 -13.04
CA ALA A 65 -42.36 -15.18 -13.63
C ALA A 65 -41.79 -16.19 -14.64
N SER A 66 -40.57 -15.97 -15.14
CA SER A 66 -39.99 -16.73 -16.25
C SER A 66 -39.00 -17.84 -15.85
N GLY A 67 -38.59 -17.92 -14.57
CA GLY A 67 -37.83 -19.07 -14.05
C GLY A 67 -36.45 -19.34 -14.70
N VAL A 68 -35.90 -18.41 -15.48
CA VAL A 68 -34.59 -18.58 -16.15
C VAL A 68 -33.48 -17.96 -15.29
N GLY A 69 -32.90 -18.77 -14.40
CA GLY A 69 -31.83 -18.37 -13.48
C GLY A 69 -30.44 -18.13 -14.08
N ASN A 70 -30.33 -17.57 -15.29
CA ASN A 70 -29.02 -17.20 -15.83
C ASN A 70 -29.12 -16.10 -16.90
N ARG A 71 -29.04 -14.83 -16.47
CA ARG A 71 -28.59 -13.69 -17.27
C ARG A 71 -28.27 -12.54 -16.31
N THR A 72 -27.25 -11.76 -16.65
CA THR A 72 -26.90 -10.52 -15.96
C THR A 72 -28.16 -9.68 -15.71
N PRO A 73 -28.43 -9.19 -14.49
CA PRO A 73 -29.71 -8.56 -14.12
C PRO A 73 -29.99 -7.20 -14.82
N PHE A 74 -29.18 -6.83 -15.81
CA PHE A 74 -29.20 -5.54 -16.49
C PHE A 74 -29.56 -5.63 -17.97
N ALA A 75 -29.71 -6.84 -18.53
CA ALA A 75 -29.93 -7.03 -19.97
C ALA A 75 -31.31 -6.54 -20.46
N ASN A 76 -32.32 -6.54 -19.58
CA ASN A 76 -33.71 -6.20 -19.92
C ASN A 76 -34.10 -4.76 -19.54
N LEU A 77 -33.15 -3.92 -19.10
CA LEU A 77 -33.45 -2.51 -18.83
C LEU A 77 -33.69 -1.74 -20.14
N PRO A 78 -34.68 -0.83 -20.20
CA PRO A 78 -34.86 0.06 -21.34
C PRO A 78 -33.57 0.81 -21.65
N ALA A 79 -33.20 0.98 -22.93
CA ALA A 79 -31.92 1.56 -23.37
C ALA A 79 -31.56 2.89 -22.68
N ALA A 80 -32.55 3.67 -22.28
CA ALA A 80 -32.39 4.91 -21.54
C ALA A 80 -31.73 4.74 -20.14
N TRP A 81 -31.68 3.53 -19.58
CA TRP A 81 -31.07 3.18 -18.29
C TRP A 81 -29.75 2.41 -18.44
N GLN A 82 -29.32 2.09 -19.67
CA GLN A 82 -28.05 1.40 -19.94
C GLN A 82 -26.83 2.35 -19.98
N ILE A 83 -27.04 3.63 -19.68
CA ILE A 83 -25.99 4.66 -19.70
C ILE A 83 -25.17 4.55 -18.41
N GLY A 84 -24.07 3.81 -18.46
CA GLY A 84 -23.11 3.69 -17.35
C GLY A 84 -22.42 2.33 -17.25
N PHE A 85 -23.03 1.28 -17.79
CA PHE A 85 -22.43 -0.06 -17.85
C PHE A 85 -21.82 -0.31 -19.24
N GLY A 86 -20.82 0.50 -19.59
CA GLY A 86 -19.99 0.20 -20.74
C GLY A 86 -19.18 -1.07 -20.47
N ARG A 87 -19.15 -2.01 -21.43
CA ARG A 87 -18.14 -3.08 -21.47
C ARG A 87 -16.78 -2.47 -21.14
N ALA A 88 -16.06 -3.08 -20.20
CA ALA A 88 -14.66 -2.75 -19.94
C ALA A 88 -13.94 -2.66 -21.29
N ARG A 89 -13.34 -1.49 -21.58
CA ARG A 89 -12.52 -1.34 -22.78
C ARG A 89 -11.36 -2.33 -22.65
N PRO A 90 -11.07 -3.17 -23.67
CA PRO A 90 -9.80 -3.89 -23.70
C PRO A 90 -8.70 -2.83 -23.76
N GLY A 91 -7.92 -2.69 -22.68
CA GLY A 91 -6.88 -1.67 -22.56
C GLY A 91 -6.93 -0.79 -21.31
N MET A 92 -7.78 -1.08 -20.32
CA MET A 92 -7.58 -0.50 -18.98
C MET A 92 -6.34 -1.17 -18.37
N GLN A 93 -5.18 -0.54 -18.56
CA GLN A 93 -3.94 -0.95 -17.93
C GLN A 93 -4.14 -0.93 -16.41
N CYS A 94 -3.80 -2.03 -15.73
CA CYS A 94 -3.84 -2.10 -14.27
C CYS A 94 -3.10 -0.89 -13.70
N ALA A 95 -3.66 -0.20 -12.72
CA ALA A 95 -3.02 0.96 -12.08
C ALA A 95 -1.62 0.63 -11.50
N GLU A 96 -1.31 -0.65 -11.33
CA GLU A 96 0.01 -1.19 -10.98
C GLU A 96 1.08 -1.02 -12.08
N SER A 97 0.70 -0.73 -13.32
CA SER A 97 1.65 -0.51 -14.43
C SER A 97 2.05 0.96 -14.62
N VAL A 98 1.65 1.85 -13.71
CA VAL A 98 2.13 3.23 -13.72
C VAL A 98 3.54 3.26 -13.13
N THR A 99 4.46 4.03 -13.71
CA THR A 99 5.86 4.14 -13.25
C THR A 99 6.01 4.54 -11.76
N PHE A 100 4.95 5.13 -11.17
CA PHE A 100 4.85 5.47 -9.75
C PHE A 100 3.75 4.67 -9.00
N GLY A 101 3.28 3.58 -9.60
CA GLY A 101 2.29 2.68 -9.00
C GLY A 101 2.90 1.92 -7.82
N SER A 102 2.05 1.56 -6.86
CA SER A 102 2.45 0.68 -5.76
C SER A 102 2.96 -0.65 -6.31
N SER A 103 3.99 -1.24 -5.70
CA SER A 103 4.49 -2.56 -6.09
C SER A 103 3.60 -3.72 -5.62
N GLY A 104 2.41 -3.42 -5.09
CA GLY A 104 1.47 -4.33 -4.45
C GLY A 104 1.62 -4.42 -2.93
N LEU A 105 2.26 -3.43 -2.27
CA LEU A 105 2.55 -3.48 -0.82
C LEU A 105 1.27 -3.14 -0.06
N ASP A 106 0.79 -4.04 0.81
CA ASP A 106 -0.25 -3.64 1.75
C ASP A 106 0.40 -2.88 2.92
N ARG A 107 0.24 -1.56 2.94
CA ARG A 107 0.78 -0.71 4.01
C ARG A 107 0.09 -0.93 5.37
N ALA A 108 -1.00 -1.72 5.40
CA ALA A 108 -1.67 -2.24 6.58
C ALA A 108 -1.82 -1.20 7.71
N VAL A 109 -2.35 -0.02 7.36
CA VAL A 109 -2.43 1.14 8.28
C VAL A 109 -3.16 0.78 9.57
N HIS A 110 -4.18 -0.08 9.48
CA HIS A 110 -4.98 -0.57 10.60
C HIS A 110 -4.19 -1.40 11.63
N LEU A 111 -3.02 -1.95 11.25
CA LEU A 111 -2.14 -2.71 12.14
C LEU A 111 -1.09 -1.85 12.85
N ARG A 112 -0.92 -0.57 12.49
CA ARG A 112 0.17 0.26 13.01
C ARG A 112 0.11 0.54 14.52
N ALA A 113 -1.07 0.43 15.12
CA ALA A 113 -1.23 0.58 16.57
C ALA A 113 -0.62 -0.61 17.34
N ASP A 114 -0.66 -1.80 16.74
CA ASP A 114 -0.15 -3.06 17.30
C ASP A 114 0.36 -3.94 16.15
N PRO A 115 1.55 -3.63 15.59
CA PRO A 115 2.03 -4.30 14.38
C PRO A 115 2.45 -5.74 14.70
N PRO A 116 2.10 -6.72 13.85
CA PRO A 116 2.54 -8.09 14.05
C PRO A 116 4.05 -8.22 13.93
N GLY A 117 4.63 -9.18 14.65
CA GLY A 117 6.04 -9.56 14.50
C GLY A 117 6.33 -10.06 13.09
N GLY A 118 7.56 -9.86 12.62
CA GLY A 118 7.93 -10.23 11.26
C GLY A 118 9.41 -10.13 10.99
N ARG A 119 9.74 -10.07 9.70
CA ARG A 119 11.11 -10.02 9.22
C ARG A 119 11.57 -8.56 9.14
N VAL A 120 12.79 -8.31 9.58
CA VAL A 120 13.33 -6.95 9.78
C VAL A 120 14.47 -6.69 8.81
N LEU A 121 14.35 -5.65 7.98
CA LEU A 121 15.43 -5.14 7.14
C LEU A 121 16.35 -4.24 7.98
N PRO A 122 17.63 -4.62 8.19
CA PRO A 122 18.58 -3.74 8.84
C PRO A 122 19.01 -2.62 7.88
N LEU A 123 19.12 -1.40 8.40
CA LEU A 123 19.75 -0.28 7.71
C LEU A 123 20.89 0.27 8.56
N TRP A 124 22.04 0.49 7.94
CA TRP A 124 23.18 1.14 8.57
C TRP A 124 23.45 2.46 7.86
N ARG A 125 23.25 3.58 8.55
CA ARG A 125 23.44 4.94 8.02
C ARG A 125 22.73 5.17 6.67
N GLY A 126 21.52 4.64 6.55
CA GLY A 126 20.70 4.72 5.34
C GLY A 126 21.10 3.75 4.22
N LYS A 127 22.08 2.87 4.44
CA LYS A 127 22.41 1.74 3.56
C LYS A 127 21.61 0.51 3.98
N PRO A 128 20.76 -0.07 3.12
CA PRO A 128 20.09 -1.34 3.41
C PRO A 128 21.08 -2.51 3.36
N LEU A 129 20.77 -3.56 4.12
CA LEU A 129 21.45 -4.84 3.96
C LEU A 129 21.00 -5.52 2.66
N LEU A 130 21.94 -5.75 1.74
CA LEU A 130 21.69 -6.40 0.45
C LEU A 130 22.56 -7.65 0.28
N GLU A 131 22.08 -8.62 -0.49
CA GLU A 131 22.92 -9.67 -1.07
C GLU A 131 24.02 -9.05 -1.96
N ARG A 132 25.26 -9.54 -1.90
CA ARG A 132 26.38 -8.95 -2.67
C ARG A 132 26.20 -9.09 -4.18
N GLU A 133 25.71 -10.24 -4.63
CA GLU A 133 25.56 -10.54 -6.06
C GLU A 133 24.18 -10.12 -6.59
N GLY A 134 23.11 -10.62 -5.98
CA GLY A 134 21.73 -10.35 -6.41
C GLY A 134 21.19 -8.97 -6.02
N ARG A 135 21.84 -8.27 -5.08
CA ARG A 135 21.37 -6.99 -4.50
C ARG A 135 19.96 -7.02 -3.91
N ARG A 136 19.39 -8.19 -3.67
CA ARG A 136 18.09 -8.31 -3.01
C ARG A 136 18.22 -7.89 -1.55
N PRO A 137 17.24 -7.17 -0.98
CA PRO A 137 17.24 -6.81 0.42
C PRO A 137 17.13 -8.06 1.29
N VAL A 138 17.99 -8.13 2.30
CA VAL A 138 18.03 -9.25 3.24
C VAL A 138 17.30 -8.84 4.51
N PHE A 139 16.18 -9.51 4.77
CA PHE A 139 15.48 -9.37 6.03
C PHE A 139 15.97 -10.43 7.02
N LEU A 140 16.09 -10.08 8.29
CA LEU A 140 16.53 -10.96 9.37
C LEU A 140 15.36 -11.30 10.29
N SER A 141 15.54 -12.27 11.19
CA SER A 141 14.63 -12.46 12.31
C SER A 141 14.78 -11.31 13.30
N ALA A 142 13.70 -10.95 14.02
CA ALA A 142 13.72 -9.79 14.91
C ALA A 142 14.69 -9.92 16.10
N ASP A 143 15.06 -11.14 16.45
CA ASP A 143 16.00 -11.54 17.51
C ASP A 143 17.45 -11.72 17.02
N HIS A 144 17.74 -11.42 15.75
CA HIS A 144 19.08 -11.59 15.20
C HIS A 144 20.09 -10.65 15.89
N GLN A 145 21.26 -11.20 16.27
CA GLN A 145 22.41 -10.51 16.89
C GLN A 145 22.94 -9.25 16.17
N ALA A 146 22.47 -8.98 14.95
CA ALA A 146 22.82 -7.75 14.23
C ALA A 146 22.08 -6.51 14.78
N PHE A 147 21.04 -6.74 15.59
CA PHE A 147 20.24 -5.68 16.20
C PHE A 147 20.65 -5.37 17.65
N ASP A 148 21.69 -6.00 18.19
CA ASP A 148 22.13 -5.82 19.58
C ASP A 148 22.52 -4.37 19.91
N THR A 149 22.99 -3.62 18.91
CA THR A 149 23.35 -2.19 19.03
C THR A 149 22.23 -1.23 18.67
N ALA A 150 21.06 -1.71 18.24
CA ALA A 150 19.98 -0.86 17.75
C ALA A 150 19.28 -0.11 18.90
N SER A 151 19.43 1.21 18.95
CA SER A 151 18.90 2.07 20.01
C SER A 151 17.39 2.33 19.94
N GLU A 152 16.79 2.20 18.77
CA GLU A 152 15.38 2.49 18.53
C GLU A 152 14.62 1.23 18.05
N PRO A 153 13.30 1.15 18.28
CA PRO A 153 12.47 0.05 17.81
C PRO A 153 12.40 0.03 16.27
N ALA A 154 12.05 -1.13 15.73
CA ALA A 154 11.79 -1.29 14.30
C ALA A 154 10.52 -0.51 13.87
N VAL A 155 10.52 -0.04 12.62
CA VAL A 155 9.36 0.56 11.96
C VAL A 155 8.66 -0.48 11.10
N PHE A 156 7.33 -0.52 11.14
CA PHE A 156 6.52 -1.45 10.35
C PHE A 156 6.29 -0.89 8.95
N LEU A 157 6.66 -1.65 7.91
CA LEU A 157 6.55 -1.22 6.51
C LEU A 157 5.19 -1.61 5.92
N GLY A 158 4.64 -2.74 6.36
CA GLY A 158 3.43 -3.33 5.82
C GLY A 158 3.51 -4.85 5.72
N LEU A 159 2.58 -5.42 4.96
CA LEU A 159 2.53 -6.83 4.59
C LEU A 159 2.99 -6.98 3.14
N ASP A 160 4.02 -7.79 2.96
CA ASP A 160 4.56 -8.19 1.66
C ASP A 160 4.14 -9.64 1.41
N GLU A 161 3.22 -9.84 0.47
CA GLU A 161 2.57 -11.15 0.24
C GLU A 161 1.94 -11.73 1.53
N GLY A 162 1.35 -10.86 2.37
CA GLY A 162 0.76 -11.23 3.66
C GLY A 162 1.75 -11.32 4.82
N GLU A 163 3.05 -11.28 4.55
CA GLU A 163 4.08 -11.42 5.57
C GLU A 163 4.52 -10.06 6.14
N PRO A 164 4.53 -9.86 7.47
CA PRO A 164 4.95 -8.60 8.07
C PRO A 164 6.42 -8.26 7.78
N ARG A 165 6.64 -7.05 7.27
CA ARG A 165 7.97 -6.48 7.01
C ARG A 165 8.21 -5.27 7.88
N HIS A 166 9.41 -5.21 8.43
CA HIS A 166 9.89 -4.13 9.28
C HIS A 166 11.23 -3.62 8.79
N ALA A 167 11.64 -2.43 9.24
CA ALA A 167 12.99 -1.91 9.06
C ALA A 167 13.55 -1.43 10.41
N ARG A 168 14.85 -1.61 10.64
CA ARG A 168 15.48 -1.15 11.89
C ARG A 168 16.84 -0.53 11.62
N ASP A 169 17.08 0.60 12.26
CA ASP A 169 18.36 1.29 12.19
C ASP A 169 19.37 0.62 13.12
N ILE A 170 20.55 0.33 12.60
CA ILE A 170 21.70 -0.21 13.34
C ILE A 170 22.92 0.70 13.24
N SER A 171 22.72 1.99 12.93
CA SER A 171 23.78 2.99 12.71
C SER A 171 24.74 3.16 13.89
N ASP A 172 24.38 2.72 15.09
CA ASP A 172 25.20 2.74 16.30
C ASP A 172 26.29 1.65 16.29
N TRP A 173 26.17 0.63 15.43
CA TRP A 173 27.27 -0.29 15.15
C TRP A 173 28.41 0.43 14.40
N LEU A 174 29.63 0.25 14.91
CA LEU A 174 30.85 0.79 14.32
C LEU A 174 31.64 -0.35 13.66
N PRO A 175 31.77 -0.37 12.31
CA PRO A 175 32.57 -1.37 11.63
C PRO A 175 34.06 -1.24 11.97
N GLU A 176 34.75 -2.38 12.05
CA GLU A 176 36.21 -2.41 12.17
C GLU A 176 36.82 -1.94 10.84
N GLY A 177 37.35 -0.72 10.83
CA GLY A 177 37.83 -0.04 9.62
C GLY A 177 36.81 0.94 9.07
N GLY A 178 37.19 2.22 9.02
CA GLY A 178 36.39 3.26 8.38
C GLY A 178 36.44 3.09 6.87
N GLY A 179 35.31 2.79 6.23
CA GLY A 179 35.24 2.71 4.78
C GLY A 179 35.57 4.07 4.15
N GLU A 180 36.60 4.13 3.32
CA GLU A 180 36.82 5.30 2.47
C GLU A 180 35.59 5.55 1.60
N GLY A 181 35.19 6.80 1.44
CA GLY A 181 34.04 7.18 0.61
C GLY A 181 32.65 6.94 1.21
N VAL A 182 32.54 6.47 2.46
CA VAL A 182 31.24 6.37 3.15
C VAL A 182 30.53 7.73 3.16
N GLY A 183 29.30 7.77 2.65
CA GLY A 183 28.48 8.97 2.59
C GLY A 183 28.84 9.95 1.46
N ALA A 184 29.80 9.61 0.59
CA ALA A 184 30.10 10.40 -0.59
C ALA A 184 28.91 10.40 -1.59
N PHE A 185 28.88 11.35 -2.52
CA PHE A 185 27.87 11.36 -3.57
C PHE A 185 27.85 10.05 -4.38
N ASN A 186 29.05 9.53 -4.66
CA ASN A 186 29.30 8.22 -5.25
C ASN A 186 29.90 7.26 -4.21
N ASP A 187 29.09 6.85 -3.23
CA ASP A 187 29.51 5.89 -2.19
C ASP A 187 29.47 4.45 -2.72
N THR A 188 30.65 3.91 -3.05
CA THR A 188 30.82 2.51 -3.48
C THR A 188 31.20 1.58 -2.34
N SER A 189 31.24 2.07 -1.10
CA SER A 189 31.69 1.29 0.04
C SER A 189 30.63 0.32 0.52
N GLU A 190 31.09 -0.85 0.96
CA GLU A 190 30.25 -1.92 1.49
C GLU A 190 30.70 -2.26 2.89
N GLN A 191 29.75 -2.29 3.83
CA GLN A 191 30.02 -2.64 5.22
C GLN A 191 29.46 -4.03 5.52
N GLN A 192 30.26 -4.86 6.17
CA GLN A 192 29.85 -6.21 6.56
C GLN A 192 29.82 -6.30 8.08
N HIS A 193 28.66 -6.64 8.63
CA HIS A 193 28.53 -6.88 10.06
C HIS A 193 29.09 -8.26 10.41
N PRO A 194 29.93 -8.40 11.45
CA PRO A 194 30.55 -9.69 11.81
C PRO A 194 29.54 -10.81 12.06
N ALA A 195 28.37 -10.41 12.56
CA ALA A 195 27.26 -11.28 12.89
C ALA A 195 26.46 -11.80 11.67
N LEU A 196 26.78 -11.35 10.45
CA LEU A 196 26.08 -11.70 9.21
C LEU A 196 26.91 -12.63 8.32
N ALA A 197 26.22 -13.45 7.52
CA ALA A 197 26.86 -14.30 6.52
C ALA A 197 27.62 -13.48 5.46
N GLY A 198 28.76 -13.99 4.97
CA GLY A 198 29.64 -13.26 4.05
C GLY A 198 29.02 -12.85 2.70
N GLY A 199 27.88 -13.44 2.32
CA GLY A 199 27.16 -13.14 1.09
C GLY A 199 26.34 -11.84 1.09
N CYS A 200 26.34 -11.07 2.19
CA CYS A 200 25.57 -9.83 2.29
C CYS A 200 26.42 -8.66 2.82
N ALA A 201 26.02 -7.44 2.46
CA ALA A 201 26.66 -6.21 2.90
C ALA A 201 25.68 -5.04 2.90
N PHE A 202 25.94 -4.06 3.74
CA PHE A 202 25.31 -2.75 3.69
C PHE A 202 25.91 -1.95 2.54
N ALA A 203 25.09 -1.61 1.55
CA ALA A 203 25.53 -0.91 0.35
C ALA A 203 24.67 0.33 0.10
N ASP A 204 25.24 1.34 -0.58
CA ASP A 204 24.51 2.57 -0.87
C ASP A 204 23.27 2.31 -1.73
N LEU A 205 22.14 2.88 -1.31
CA LEU A 205 20.88 2.70 -2.02
C LEU A 205 20.92 3.33 -3.40
N ARG A 206 21.46 4.55 -3.54
CA ARG A 206 21.47 5.27 -4.83
C ARG A 206 22.24 4.48 -5.89
N GLN A 207 23.37 3.88 -5.53
CA GLN A 207 24.16 3.01 -6.41
C GLN A 207 23.44 1.72 -6.82
N ASN A 208 22.51 1.24 -6.00
CA ASN A 208 21.87 -0.06 -6.21
C ASN A 208 20.41 0.02 -6.70
N MET A 209 19.79 1.21 -6.72
CA MET A 209 18.37 1.37 -7.11
C MET A 209 18.00 0.71 -8.44
N THR A 210 18.88 0.76 -9.44
CA THR A 210 18.63 0.19 -10.77
C THR A 210 18.73 -1.34 -10.81
N ARG A 211 19.23 -1.96 -9.75
CA ARG A 211 19.38 -3.41 -9.60
C ARG A 211 18.28 -4.03 -8.75
N LEU A 212 17.49 -3.20 -8.06
CA LEU A 212 16.38 -3.65 -7.24
C LEU A 212 15.15 -3.93 -8.10
N SER A 213 14.38 -4.95 -7.72
CA SER A 213 13.02 -5.07 -8.23
C SER A 213 12.17 -3.89 -7.74
N VAL A 214 11.04 -3.61 -8.41
CA VAL A 214 10.12 -2.54 -7.98
C VAL A 214 9.63 -2.77 -6.54
N ARG A 215 9.40 -4.04 -6.17
CA ARG A 215 9.02 -4.47 -4.82
C ARG A 215 10.09 -4.16 -3.78
N ASP A 216 11.31 -4.62 -4.06
CA ASP A 216 12.45 -4.45 -3.16
C ASP A 216 12.77 -2.97 -2.97
N ALA A 217 12.70 -2.20 -4.07
CA ALA A 217 12.87 -0.76 -4.04
C ALA A 217 11.83 -0.07 -3.15
N GLU A 218 10.53 -0.43 -3.24
CA GLU A 218 9.50 0.16 -2.38
C GLU A 218 9.78 -0.11 -0.89
N LEU A 219 10.08 -1.36 -0.51
CA LEU A 219 10.35 -1.73 0.89
C LEU A 219 11.57 -0.98 1.44
N VAL A 220 12.67 -0.95 0.69
CA VAL A 220 13.92 -0.31 1.09
C VAL A 220 13.76 1.20 1.19
N VAL A 221 13.09 1.84 0.23
CA VAL A 221 12.90 3.29 0.21
C VAL A 221 12.00 3.74 1.37
N ILE A 222 10.89 3.04 1.64
CA ILE A 222 10.02 3.35 2.78
C ILE A 222 10.81 3.20 4.09
N GLY A 223 11.52 2.08 4.27
CA GLY A 223 12.32 1.85 5.48
C GLY A 223 13.37 2.93 5.69
N LYS A 224 14.12 3.28 4.63
CA LYS A 224 15.11 4.36 4.68
C LYS A 224 14.48 5.71 5.04
N ALA A 225 13.36 6.07 4.40
CA ALA A 225 12.70 7.35 4.62
C ALA A 225 12.20 7.50 6.07
N LEU A 226 11.55 6.47 6.61
CA LEU A 226 11.04 6.49 7.98
C LEU A 226 12.16 6.56 9.03
N LEU A 227 13.21 5.74 8.86
CA LEU A 227 14.34 5.73 9.79
C LEU A 227 15.11 7.04 9.76
N GLU A 228 15.37 7.60 8.57
CA GLU A 228 16.06 8.88 8.43
C GLU A 228 15.23 10.05 9.00
N TRP A 229 13.91 10.02 8.80
CA TRP A 229 13.01 10.97 9.43
C TRP A 229 13.10 10.89 10.96
N HIS A 230 13.06 9.69 11.54
CA HIS A 230 13.22 9.52 12.98
C HIS A 230 14.57 10.00 13.51
N ARG A 231 15.66 9.76 12.76
CA ARG A 231 17.00 10.23 13.12
C ARG A 231 17.06 11.75 13.23
N THR A 232 16.38 12.46 12.32
CA THR A 232 16.41 13.92 12.22
C THR A 232 15.31 14.62 13.04
N HIS A 233 14.23 13.93 13.41
CA HIS A 233 13.05 14.51 14.07
C HIS A 233 12.85 13.99 15.50
N ARG A 234 13.93 13.87 16.27
CA ARG A 234 13.91 13.37 17.67
C ARG A 234 13.20 14.31 18.66
N PHE A 235 13.00 15.58 18.30
CA PHE A 235 12.42 16.61 19.17
C PHE A 235 11.13 17.18 18.56
N CYS A 236 10.23 17.64 19.42
CA CYS A 236 8.95 18.23 19.05
C CYS A 236 9.16 19.58 18.38
N ALA A 237 8.63 19.75 17.16
CA ALA A 237 8.71 21.01 16.43
C ALA A 237 7.89 22.14 17.09
N ARG A 238 6.97 21.82 18.01
CA ARG A 238 6.12 22.80 18.71
C ARG A 238 6.75 23.32 20.01
N CYS A 239 7.34 22.44 20.82
CA CYS A 239 7.82 22.80 22.17
C CYS A 239 9.28 22.43 22.47
N GLY A 240 9.99 21.77 21.54
CA GLY A 240 11.39 21.38 21.70
C GLY A 240 11.64 20.14 22.57
N ALA A 241 10.64 19.61 23.29
CA ALA A 241 10.81 18.40 24.11
C ALA A 241 11.05 17.14 23.25
N PRO A 242 11.78 16.11 23.76
CA PRO A 242 11.92 14.84 23.05
C PRO A 242 10.56 14.23 22.70
N SER A 243 10.40 13.81 21.44
CA SER A 243 9.21 13.09 20.97
C SER A 243 9.49 11.59 20.95
N ARG A 244 8.45 10.75 20.93
CA ARG A 244 8.56 9.29 20.87
C ARG A 244 7.93 8.76 19.59
N MET A 245 8.44 7.66 19.04
CA MET A 245 7.77 6.99 17.93
C MET A 245 6.38 6.51 18.34
N ALA A 246 5.46 6.54 17.38
CA ALA A 246 4.10 6.05 17.51
C ALA A 246 3.65 5.46 16.16
N MET A 247 2.54 4.72 16.16
CA MET A 247 1.96 4.12 14.95
C MET A 247 3.00 3.35 14.14
N ALA A 248 3.77 2.49 14.82
CA ALA A 248 4.83 1.66 14.26
C ALA A 248 5.85 2.42 13.39
N GLY A 249 6.19 3.65 13.77
CA GLY A 249 7.18 4.50 13.08
C GLY A 249 6.59 5.49 12.07
N TRP A 250 5.29 5.45 11.81
CA TRP A 250 4.63 6.39 10.89
C TRP A 250 4.25 7.72 11.54
N GLN A 251 4.59 7.89 12.82
CA GLN A 251 4.24 9.06 13.61
C GLN A 251 5.25 9.25 14.74
N ARG A 252 5.38 10.48 15.23
CA ARG A 252 6.00 10.78 16.52
C ARG A 252 5.05 11.61 17.36
N ASN A 253 4.94 11.27 18.64
CA ASN A 253 4.11 11.95 19.61
C ASN A 253 4.97 12.63 20.66
N CYS A 254 4.68 13.89 20.95
CA CYS A 254 5.30 14.62 22.03
C CYS A 254 4.53 14.37 23.35
N PRO A 255 5.15 13.76 24.37
CA PRO A 255 4.48 13.53 25.65
C PRO A 255 4.27 14.82 26.47
N ALA A 256 4.98 15.91 26.13
CA ALA A 256 4.91 17.16 26.90
C ALA A 256 3.78 18.10 26.46
N CYS A 257 3.43 18.10 25.17
CA CYS A 257 2.41 19.02 24.62
C CYS A 257 1.40 18.33 23.69
N GLU A 258 1.43 17.00 23.63
CA GLU A 258 0.55 16.14 22.82
C GLU A 258 0.64 16.38 21.31
N GLY A 259 1.65 17.13 20.87
CA GLY A 259 1.92 17.37 19.45
C GLY A 259 2.19 16.07 18.69
N GLN A 260 1.56 15.93 17.54
CA GLN A 260 1.74 14.81 16.63
C GLN A 260 2.53 15.28 15.39
N HIS A 261 3.51 14.49 14.99
CA HIS A 261 4.35 14.75 13.84
C HIS A 261 4.32 13.56 12.89
N PHE A 262 4.24 13.85 11.59
CA PHE A 262 4.17 12.85 10.53
C PHE A 262 5.35 13.05 9.57
N PRO A 263 5.91 11.97 9.01
CA PRO A 263 6.89 12.07 7.93
C PRO A 263 6.31 12.85 6.75
N ARG A 264 7.15 13.66 6.11
CA ARG A 264 6.81 14.33 4.85
C ARG A 264 7.35 13.52 3.67
N THR A 265 6.63 13.59 2.56
CA THR A 265 7.15 13.22 1.23
C THR A 265 7.25 14.53 0.46
N ASP A 266 8.46 14.90 0.09
CA ASP A 266 8.80 16.15 -0.61
C ASP A 266 8.94 15.95 -2.13
#